data_AF-A0AAX3UH54-F1
#
_entry.id   AF-A0AAX3UH54-F1
#
_cell.length_a   1.000
_cell.length_b   1.000
_cell.length_c   1.000
_cell.angle_alpha   90.00
_cell.angle_beta   90.00
_cell.angle_gamma   90.00
#
_symmetry.space_group_name_H-M   'P 1'
#
loop_
_entity.id
_entity.type
_entity.pdbx_description
1 polymer ?
#
loop_
_entity_poly.entity_id
_entity_poly.type
_entity_poly.pdbx_seq_one_letter_code
_entity_poly.pdbx_strand_id
1 'polypeptide(L)'
;MTIEEMQNGYKKEVDYQKHMLRNLSYWFQLFLTISAVGLVLIYYFHSSILFLFIIGIILMVVGVLGMLTFGYASWRGRKNVDLVIKDYEDKLAKIKKINQNPIGTEKIKYRSK
;
A
#
# COMPACT_ATOMS: atom_id res chain seq x y z
N MET A 1 -21.44 18.38 -0.62
CA MET A 1 -20.98 17.08 -1.16
C MET A 1 -22.19 16.16 -1.23
N THR A 2 -22.53 15.68 -2.42
CA THR A 2 -23.57 14.66 -2.60
C THR A 2 -23.04 13.28 -2.18
N ILE A 3 -23.92 12.32 -1.90
CA ILE A 3 -23.50 10.94 -1.60
C ILE A 3 -22.69 10.37 -2.77
N GLU A 4 -23.10 10.63 -4.00
CA GLU A 4 -22.41 10.18 -5.22
C GLU A 4 -21.00 10.78 -5.35
N GLU A 5 -20.83 12.07 -5.07
CA GLU A 5 -19.50 12.72 -5.04
C GLU A 5 -18.59 12.07 -4.00
N MET A 6 -19.11 11.78 -2.81
CA MET A 6 -18.36 11.10 -1.76
C MET A 6 -17.95 9.69 -2.22
N GLN A 7 -18.89 8.89 -2.73
CA GLN A 7 -18.63 7.53 -3.21
C GLN A 7 -17.57 7.50 -4.32
N ASN A 8 -17.68 8.41 -5.29
CA ASN A 8 -16.72 8.54 -6.37
C ASN A 8 -15.32 8.95 -5.86
N GLY A 9 -15.27 9.84 -4.86
CA GLY A 9 -14.03 10.23 -4.19
C GLY A 9 -13.31 9.05 -3.54
N TYR A 10 -14.00 8.26 -2.72
CA TYR A 10 -13.41 7.08 -2.08
C TYR A 10 -13.00 6.01 -3.08
N LYS A 11 -13.81 5.76 -4.12
CA LYS A 11 -13.47 4.82 -5.17
C LYS A 11 -12.15 5.21 -5.85
N LYS A 12 -12.01 6.49 -6.21
CA LYS A 12 -10.80 7.02 -6.84
C LYS A 12 -9.57 6.88 -5.93
N GLU A 13 -9.71 7.16 -4.64
CA GLU A 13 -8.62 7.02 -3.67
C GLU A 13 -8.19 5.55 -3.49
N VAL A 14 -9.15 4.63 -3.35
CA VAL A 14 -8.87 3.20 -3.24
C VAL A 14 -8.20 2.67 -4.51
N ASP A 15 -8.67 3.06 -5.70
CA ASP A 15 -8.08 2.66 -6.97
C ASP A 15 -6.64 3.20 -7.10
N TYR A 16 -6.40 4.44 -6.68
CA TYR A 16 -5.06 5.02 -6.63
C TYR A 16 -4.12 4.24 -5.69
N GLN A 17 -4.56 3.94 -4.47
CA GLN A 17 -3.72 3.22 -3.51
C GLN A 17 -3.48 1.77 -3.94
N LYS A 18 -4.45 1.10 -4.56
CA LYS A 18 -4.26 -0.23 -5.19
C LYS A 18 -3.24 -0.17 -6.32
N HIS A 19 -3.31 0.86 -7.16
CA HIS A 19 -2.33 1.09 -8.21
C HIS A 19 -0.91 1.27 -7.64
N MET A 20 -0.78 2.09 -6.60
CA MET A 20 0.49 2.28 -5.87
C MET A 20 1.01 0.95 -5.29
N LEU A 21 0.15 0.16 -4.64
CA LEU A 21 0.52 -1.15 -4.08
C LEU A 21 1.02 -2.13 -5.15
N ARG A 22 0.43 -2.11 -6.35
CA ARG A 22 0.93 -2.90 -7.49
C ARG A 22 2.34 -2.49 -7.87
N ASN A 23 2.63 -1.19 -7.91
CA ASN A 23 3.99 -0.70 -8.17
C ASN A 23 4.98 -1.18 -7.10
N LEU A 24 4.61 -1.13 -5.82
CA LEU A 24 5.46 -1.66 -4.73
C LEU A 24 5.73 -3.16 -4.90
N SER A 25 4.74 -3.93 -5.35
CA SER A 25 4.93 -5.36 -5.65
C SER A 25 5.92 -5.59 -6.79
N TYR A 26 5.90 -4.77 -7.84
CA TYR A 26 6.88 -4.86 -8.93
C TYR A 26 8.29 -4.53 -8.44
N TRP A 27 8.44 -3.50 -7.60
CA TRP A 27 9.74 -3.20 -6.99
C TRP A 27 10.25 -4.35 -6.12
N PHE A 28 9.38 -4.95 -5.29
CA PHE A 28 9.75 -6.13 -4.52
C PHE A 28 10.26 -7.28 -5.42
N GLN A 29 9.55 -7.58 -6.51
CA GLN A 29 9.95 -8.63 -7.47
C GLN A 29 11.27 -8.31 -8.18
N LEU A 30 11.51 -7.04 -8.51
CA LEU A 30 12.78 -6.60 -9.09
C LEU A 30 13.94 -6.89 -8.13
N PHE A 31 13.81 -6.49 -6.86
CA PHE A 31 14.85 -6.74 -5.86
C PHE A 31 15.03 -8.22 -5.52
N LEU A 32 13.96 -9.02 -5.56
CA LEU A 32 14.05 -10.48 -5.47
C LEU A 32 14.87 -11.06 -6.63
N THR A 33 14.60 -10.62 -7.85
CA THR A 33 15.33 -11.06 -9.05
C THR A 33 16.81 -10.67 -8.96
N ILE A 34 17.11 -9.43 -8.56
CA ILE A 34 18.48 -8.96 -8.32
C ILE A 34 19.19 -9.84 -7.29
N SER A 35 18.52 -10.14 -6.17
CA SER A 35 19.07 -11.03 -5.13
C SER A 35 19.35 -12.43 -5.66
N ALA A 36 18.45 -12.99 -6.47
CA ALA A 36 18.60 -14.31 -7.06
C ALA A 36 19.78 -14.36 -8.04
N VAL A 37 19.96 -13.34 -8.88
CA VAL A 37 21.14 -13.20 -9.75
C VAL A 37 22.42 -13.15 -8.91
N GLY A 38 22.41 -12.36 -7.82
CA GLY A 38 23.53 -12.31 -6.88
C GLY A 38 23.89 -13.68 -6.31
N LEU A 39 22.88 -14.44 -5.88
CA LEU A 39 23.05 -15.80 -5.36
C LEU A 39 23.67 -16.76 -6.40
N VAL A 40 23.21 -16.70 -7.65
CA VAL A 40 23.76 -17.51 -8.75
C VAL A 40 25.24 -17.17 -8.99
N LEU A 41 25.59 -15.88 -9.01
CA LEU A 41 26.98 -15.45 -9.18
C LEU A 41 27.88 -15.94 -8.04
N ILE A 42 27.39 -15.83 -6.79
CA ILE A 42 28.11 -16.35 -5.62
C ILE A 42 28.35 -17.85 -5.78
N TYR A 43 27.30 -18.62 -6.07
CA TYR A 43 27.38 -20.08 -6.16
C TYR A 43 28.41 -20.55 -7.19
N TYR A 44 28.35 -20.02 -8.42
CA TYR A 44 29.22 -20.46 -9.50
C TYR A 44 30.65 -19.91 -9.43
N PHE A 45 30.86 -18.69 -8.93
CA PHE A 45 32.15 -18.01 -9.06
C PHE A 45 32.96 -17.88 -7.76
N HIS A 46 32.48 -18.42 -6.62
CA HIS A 46 33.15 -18.29 -5.32
C HIS A 46 34.62 -18.73 -5.28
N SER A 47 35.03 -19.69 -6.11
CA SER A 47 36.41 -20.17 -6.20
C SER A 47 37.08 -19.96 -7.55
N SER A 48 36.43 -19.25 -8.48
CA SER A 48 36.94 -19.10 -9.85
C SER A 48 37.27 -17.65 -10.22
N ILE A 49 36.30 -16.73 -10.07
CA ILE A 49 36.45 -15.34 -10.53
C ILE A 49 36.05 -14.40 -9.39
N LEU A 50 37.05 -13.94 -8.64
CA LEU A 50 36.87 -13.11 -7.44
C LEU A 50 35.99 -11.87 -7.69
N PHE A 51 36.17 -11.22 -8.86
CA PHE A 51 35.38 -10.04 -9.23
C PHE A 51 33.87 -10.33 -9.32
N LEU A 52 33.48 -11.42 -10.00
CA LEU A 52 32.08 -11.81 -10.13
C LEU A 52 31.48 -12.27 -8.81
N PHE A 53 32.29 -12.93 -7.96
CA PHE A 53 31.89 -13.28 -6.61
C PHE A 53 31.55 -12.04 -5.76
N ILE A 54 32.39 -11.01 -5.78
CA ILE A 54 32.15 -9.75 -5.07
C ILE A 54 30.89 -9.05 -5.58
N ILE A 55 30.70 -8.98 -6.91
CA ILE A 55 29.47 -8.45 -7.51
C ILE A 55 28.25 -9.23 -7.03
N GLY A 56 28.34 -10.56 -6.98
CA GLY A 56 27.28 -11.43 -6.50
C GLY A 56 26.85 -11.08 -5.07
N ILE A 57 27.81 -10.87 -4.16
CA ILE A 57 27.56 -10.43 -2.79
C ILE A 57 26.84 -9.08 -2.75
N ILE A 58 27.34 -8.09 -3.51
CA ILE A 58 26.73 -6.75 -3.56
C ILE A 58 25.28 -6.83 -4.04
N LEU A 59 25.02 -7.55 -5.13
CA LEU A 59 23.67 -7.73 -5.67
C LEU A 59 22.76 -8.45 -4.68
N MET A 60 23.25 -9.49 -4.00
CA MET A 60 22.49 -10.20 -2.98
C MET A 60 22.09 -9.27 -1.82
N VAL A 61 23.04 -8.50 -1.27
CA VAL A 61 22.79 -7.58 -0.16
C VAL A 61 21.80 -6.48 -0.57
N VAL A 62 22.01 -5.84 -1.72
CA VAL A 62 21.11 -4.80 -2.24
C VAL A 62 19.71 -5.36 -2.50
N GLY A 63 19.62 -6.55 -3.10
CA GLY A 63 18.38 -7.27 -3.34
C GLY A 63 17.61 -7.53 -2.06
N VAL A 64 18.26 -8.08 -1.04
CA VAL A 64 17.62 -8.38 0.26
C VAL A 64 17.14 -7.10 0.95
N LEU A 65 17.97 -6.06 1.03
CA LEU A 65 17.60 -4.79 1.65
C LEU A 65 16.43 -4.11 0.93
N GLY A 66 16.43 -4.15 -0.41
CA GLY A 66 15.32 -3.67 -1.22
C GLY A 66 14.03 -4.45 -0.92
N MET A 67 14.08 -5.78 -0.94
CA MET A 67 12.93 -6.63 -0.61
C MET A 67 12.34 -6.33 0.77
N LEU A 68 13.18 -6.16 1.81
CA LEU A 68 12.71 -5.83 3.15
C LEU A 68 12.01 -4.47 3.18
N THR A 69 12.59 -3.47 2.52
CA THR A 69 12.05 -2.11 2.44
C THR A 69 10.69 -2.09 1.72
N PHE A 70 10.63 -2.66 0.52
CA PHE A 70 9.39 -2.68 -0.28
C PHE A 70 8.34 -3.64 0.28
N GLY A 71 8.76 -4.73 0.93
CA GLY A 71 7.87 -5.64 1.65
C GLY A 71 7.19 -4.95 2.83
N TYR A 72 7.95 -4.23 3.65
CA TYR A 72 7.41 -3.44 4.76
C TYR A 72 6.49 -2.32 4.27
N ALA A 73 6.92 -1.56 3.25
CA ALA A 73 6.10 -0.51 2.65
C ALA A 73 4.79 -1.05 2.09
N SER A 74 4.81 -2.23 1.44
CA SER A 74 3.61 -2.89 0.90
C SER A 74 2.65 -3.30 2.01
N TRP A 75 3.19 -3.82 3.11
CA TRP A 75 2.38 -4.19 4.28
C TRP A 75 1.68 -2.98 4.88
N ARG A 76 2.41 -1.88 5.10
CA ARG A 76 1.82 -0.62 5.60
C ARG A 76 0.81 -0.04 4.60
N GLY A 77 1.11 -0.07 3.31
CA GLY A 77 0.21 0.43 2.27
C GLY A 77 -1.13 -0.31 2.24
N ARG A 78 -1.14 -1.63 2.44
CA ARG A 78 -2.39 -2.42 2.56
C ARG A 78 -3.24 -1.97 3.74
N LYS A 79 -2.60 -1.70 4.89
CA LYS A 79 -3.31 -1.16 6.06
C LYS A 79 -3.92 0.22 5.81
N ASN A 80 -3.26 1.06 5.01
CA ASN A 80 -3.82 2.36 4.64
C ASN A 80 -5.08 2.21 3.77
N VAL A 81 -5.08 1.28 2.82
CA VAL A 81 -6.27 0.97 2.00
C VAL A 81 -7.42 0.49 2.88
N ASP A 82 -7.16 -0.42 3.81
CA ASP A 82 -8.17 -0.94 4.73
C ASP A 82 -8.80 0.19 5.58
N LEU A 83 -7.99 1.15 6.03
CA LEU A 83 -8.46 2.31 6.80
C LEU A 83 -9.33 3.25 5.96
N VAL A 84 -8.99 3.48 4.69
CA VAL A 84 -9.81 4.31 3.79
C VAL A 84 -11.16 3.65 3.50
N ILE A 85 -11.17 2.34 3.28
CA ILE A 85 -12.40 1.57 3.09
C ILE A 85 -13.27 1.62 4.36
N LYS A 86 -12.66 1.45 5.54
CA LYS A 86 -13.37 1.52 6.81
C LYS A 86 -13.97 2.91 7.05
N ASP A 87 -13.23 3.98 6.81
CA ASP A 87 -13.72 5.35 6.94
C ASP A 87 -14.91 5.62 5.99
N TYR A 88 -14.88 5.06 4.79
CA TYR A 88 -16.01 5.09 3.86
C TYR A 88 -17.25 4.39 4.42
N GLU A 89 -17.09 3.16 4.93
CA GLU A 89 -18.18 2.37 5.51
C GLU A 89 -18.82 3.08 6.72
N ASP A 90 -17.99 3.64 7.61
CA ASP A 90 -18.43 4.39 8.79
C ASP A 90 -19.23 5.64 8.40
N LYS A 91 -18.82 6.36 7.35
CA LYS A 91 -19.55 7.54 6.84
C LYS A 91 -20.88 7.15 6.21
N LEU A 92 -20.91 6.09 5.40
CA LEU A 92 -22.15 5.59 4.84
C LEU A 92 -23.14 5.15 5.93
N ALA A 93 -22.66 4.47 6.97
CA ALA A 93 -23.50 4.06 8.09
C ALA A 93 -24.10 5.27 8.84
N LYS A 94 -23.31 6.34 9.05
CA LYS A 94 -23.81 7.59 9.66
C LYS A 94 -24.88 8.25 8.81
N ILE A 95 -24.67 8.36 7.49
CA ILE A 95 -25.66 8.96 6.57
C ILE A 95 -26.96 8.15 6.55
N LYS A 96 -26.88 6.82 6.50
CA LYS A 96 -28.07 5.94 6.58
C LYS A 96 -28.84 6.13 7.88
N LYS A 97 -28.15 6.22 9.03
CA LYS A 97 -28.78 6.47 10.34
C LYS A 97 -29.48 7.83 10.40
N ILE A 98 -28.90 8.87 9.80
CA ILE A 98 -29.53 10.20 9.71
C ILE A 98 -30.81 10.13 8.86
N ASN A 99 -30.76 9.48 7.69
CA ASN A 99 -31.90 9.37 6.79
C ASN A 99 -33.03 8.46 7.34
N GLN A 100 -32.71 7.45 8.15
CA GLN A 100 -33.69 6.56 8.79
C GLN A 100 -34.39 7.19 10.01
N ASN A 101 -33.90 8.33 10.52
CA ASN A 101 -34.51 9.05 11.64
C ASN A 101 -35.01 10.44 11.18
N PRO A 102 -36.17 10.54 10.50
CA PRO A 102 -36.70 11.82 9.98
C PRO A 102 -37.09 12.81 11.08
N ILE A 103 -37.10 12.41 12.37
CA ILE A 103 -37.45 13.25 13.53
C ILE A 103 -36.21 13.98 14.10
N GLY A 104 -35.00 13.72 13.58
CA GLY A 104 -33.74 14.25 14.10
C GLY A 104 -33.24 15.57 13.49
N THR A 105 -33.84 16.10 12.43
CA THR A 105 -33.38 17.33 11.76
C THR A 105 -33.63 18.61 12.58
N GLU A 106 -34.32 18.51 13.73
CA GLU A 106 -34.58 19.66 14.61
C GLU A 106 -33.47 19.93 15.66
N LYS A 107 -32.48 19.05 15.84
CA LYS A 107 -31.43 19.23 16.86
C LYS A 107 -30.08 19.79 16.39
N ILE A 108 -30.00 20.32 15.17
CA ILE A 108 -28.88 21.19 14.74
C ILE A 108 -29.39 22.63 14.55
N LYS A 109 -30.24 23.08 15.46
CA LYS A 109 -30.37 24.49 15.82
C LYS A 109 -29.85 24.58 17.26
N TYR A 110 -29.05 25.60 17.56
CA TYR A 110 -28.34 25.86 18.83
C TYR A 110 -26.95 25.22 18.98
N ARG A 111 -25.95 25.91 18.42
CA ARG A 111 -25.03 26.69 19.26
C ARG A 111 -24.41 27.83 18.43
N SER A 112 -25.10 28.97 18.36
CA SER A 112 -24.40 30.25 18.41
C SER A 112 -24.47 30.75 19.85
N LYS A 113 -23.29 30.90 20.45
CA LYS A 113 -22.81 32.16 21.01
C LYS A 113 -21.30 32.11 20.89
#